data_AF-A0A847VA69-F1
#
_entry.id   AF-A0A847VA69-F1
#
_cell.length_a   1.000
_cell.length_b   1.000
_cell.length_c   1.000
_cell.angle_alpha   90.00
_cell.angle_beta   90.00
_cell.angle_gamma   90.00
#
_symmetry.space_group_name_H-M   'P 1'
#
loop_
_entity.id
_entity.type
_entity.pdbx_description
1 polymer ?
#
loop_
_entity_poly.entity_id
_entity_poly.type
_entity_poly.pdbx_seq_one_letter_code
_entity_poly.pdbx_strand_id
1 'polypeptide(L)'
;MTKTTLDTPRSGPTAKAELVRSEKQRAHLVKLLRTLAACFLGLIAGWVSFILGGTPDANGIQPLALLGLVILGAAIVVQRHLFILLGLDRPPLGGKDWFYQGFMTFALWFITLTILLTTSV
;
A
#
# COMPACT_ATOMS: atom_id res chain seq x y z
N MET A 1 -28.73 -25.66 -33.45
CA MET A 1 -29.64 -25.87 -32.31
C MET A 1 -28.81 -26.17 -31.07
N THR A 2 -28.50 -25.17 -30.25
CA THR A 2 -28.15 -25.39 -28.83
C THR A 2 -28.70 -24.21 -28.05
N LYS A 3 -30.01 -24.27 -27.79
CA LYS A 3 -30.65 -23.42 -26.77
C LYS A 3 -30.18 -23.89 -25.39
N THR A 4 -30.38 -23.01 -24.40
CA THR A 4 -30.61 -23.32 -22.98
C THR A 4 -29.29 -23.42 -22.18
N THR A 5 -29.01 -22.62 -21.16
CA THR A 5 -29.86 -21.89 -20.22
C THR A 5 -29.19 -20.58 -19.79
N LEU A 6 -29.95 -19.48 -19.85
CA LEU A 6 -29.82 -18.39 -18.89
C LEU A 6 -29.80 -19.00 -17.49
N ASP A 7 -28.68 -18.92 -16.78
CA ASP A 7 -28.61 -19.26 -15.36
C ASP A 7 -29.47 -18.26 -14.59
N THR A 8 -30.71 -18.66 -14.36
CA THR A 8 -31.62 -18.11 -13.36
C THR A 8 -30.87 -17.98 -12.03
N PRO A 9 -30.98 -16.86 -11.28
CA PRO A 9 -30.38 -16.78 -9.96
C PRO A 9 -30.98 -17.87 -9.06
N ARG A 10 -30.19 -18.90 -8.72
CA ARG A 10 -30.57 -19.92 -7.73
C ARG A 10 -30.70 -19.24 -6.37
N SER A 11 -31.91 -18.81 -6.01
CA SER A 11 -32.23 -18.19 -4.72
C SER A 11 -32.39 -19.24 -3.60
N GLY A 12 -31.36 -20.07 -3.37
CA GLY A 12 -31.34 -21.12 -2.34
C GLY A 12 -30.41 -20.84 -1.15
N PRO A 13 -30.56 -21.56 -0.02
CA PRO A 13 -29.70 -21.41 1.16
C PRO A 13 -28.20 -21.59 0.87
N THR A 14 -27.86 -22.46 -0.09
CA THR A 14 -26.49 -22.72 -0.55
C THR A 14 -25.88 -21.53 -1.30
N ALA A 15 -26.66 -20.84 -2.15
CA ALA A 15 -26.21 -19.65 -2.86
C ALA A 15 -25.95 -18.47 -1.90
N LYS A 16 -26.76 -18.32 -0.84
CA LYS A 16 -26.50 -17.31 0.21
C LYS A 16 -25.20 -17.60 0.97
N ALA A 17 -24.90 -18.87 1.26
CA ALA A 17 -23.67 -19.26 1.93
C ALA A 17 -22.41 -19.02 1.06
N GLU A 18 -22.51 -19.25 -0.25
CA GLU A 18 -21.43 -18.98 -1.22
C GLU A 18 -21.14 -17.48 -1.36
N LEU A 19 -22.18 -16.65 -1.46
CA LEU A 19 -22.07 -15.19 -1.49
C LEU A 19 -21.43 -14.66 -0.20
N VAL A 20 -21.85 -15.16 0.97
CA VAL A 20 -21.24 -14.80 2.27
C VAL A 20 -19.76 -15.20 2.35
N ARG A 21 -19.37 -16.35 1.79
CA ARG A 21 -17.96 -16.76 1.71
C ARG A 21 -17.16 -15.84 0.77
N SER A 22 -17.72 -15.46 -0.37
CA SER A 22 -17.10 -14.54 -1.34
C SER A 22 -16.90 -13.15 -0.75
N GLU A 23 -17.89 -12.61 -0.04
CA GLU A 23 -17.82 -11.31 0.63
C GLU A 23 -16.72 -11.30 1.71
N LYS A 24 -16.61 -12.37 2.50
CA LYS A 24 -15.52 -12.52 3.49
C LYS A 24 -14.17 -12.51 2.82
N GLN A 25 -13.98 -13.28 1.74
CA GLN A 25 -12.70 -13.32 1.02
C GLN A 25 -12.31 -11.96 0.44
N ARG A 26 -13.26 -11.23 -0.15
CA ARG A 26 -13.03 -9.86 -0.65
C ARG A 26 -12.58 -8.95 0.49
N ALA A 27 -13.23 -8.99 1.65
CA ALA A 27 -12.84 -8.20 2.81
C ALA A 27 -11.41 -8.51 3.31
N HIS A 28 -10.98 -9.78 3.26
CA HIS A 28 -9.60 -10.15 3.58
C HIS A 28 -8.60 -9.63 2.53
N LEU A 29 -8.90 -9.74 1.23
CA LEU A 29 -8.04 -9.24 0.17
C LEU A 29 -7.88 -7.71 0.20
N VAL A 30 -8.95 -6.96 0.50
CA VAL A 30 -8.87 -5.49 0.65
C VAL A 30 -7.87 -5.10 1.73
N LYS A 31 -7.86 -5.79 2.87
CA LYS A 31 -6.92 -5.51 3.96
C LYS A 31 -5.47 -5.79 3.55
N LEU A 32 -5.24 -6.91 2.85
CA LEU A 32 -3.93 -7.27 2.33
C LEU A 32 -3.43 -6.28 1.27
N LEU A 33 -4.30 -5.84 0.37
CA LEU A 33 -3.95 -4.83 -0.64
C LEU A 33 -3.59 -3.50 -0.01
N ARG A 34 -4.26 -3.11 1.09
CA ARG A 34 -3.90 -1.89 1.84
C ARG A 34 -2.50 -1.96 2.41
N THR A 35 -2.14 -3.04 3.10
CA THR A 35 -0.80 -3.19 3.66
C THR A 35 0.27 -3.37 2.58
N LEU A 36 0.00 -4.13 1.52
CA LEU A 36 0.90 -4.27 0.38
C LEU A 36 1.16 -2.94 -0.31
N ALA A 37 0.13 -2.12 -0.54
CA ALA A 37 0.30 -0.79 -1.13
C ALA A 37 1.19 0.11 -0.26
N ALA A 38 1.01 0.09 1.07
CA ALA A 38 1.90 0.79 2.00
C ALA A 38 3.35 0.32 1.85
N CYS A 39 3.56 -0.99 1.80
CA CYS A 39 4.89 -1.57 1.71
C CYS A 39 5.56 -1.27 0.37
N PHE A 40 4.86 -1.45 -0.75
CA PHE A 40 5.43 -1.12 -2.06
C PHE A 40 5.79 0.36 -2.19
N LEU A 41 4.92 1.26 -1.70
CA LEU A 41 5.22 2.69 -1.72
C LEU A 41 6.40 3.06 -0.82
N GLY A 42 6.49 2.47 0.38
CA GLY A 42 7.63 2.70 1.28
C GLY A 42 8.95 2.24 0.65
N LEU A 43 8.96 1.06 0.03
CA LEU A 43 10.13 0.52 -0.66
C LEU A 43 10.57 1.40 -1.83
N ILE A 44 9.63 1.78 -2.71
CA ILE A 44 9.91 2.65 -3.87
C ILE A 44 10.40 4.01 -3.38
N ALA A 45 9.74 4.60 -2.39
CA ALA A 45 10.15 5.88 -1.82
C ALA A 45 11.56 5.81 -1.24
N GLY A 46 11.91 4.74 -0.52
CA GLY A 46 13.23 4.56 0.09
C GLY A 46 14.32 4.42 -0.96
N TRP A 47 14.05 3.66 -2.01
CA TRP A 47 14.96 3.50 -3.14
C TRP A 47 15.16 4.81 -3.91
N VAL A 48 14.09 5.54 -4.22
CA VAL A 48 14.16 6.85 -4.88
C VAL A 48 14.90 7.86 -4.01
N SER A 49 14.68 7.83 -2.69
CA SER A 49 15.38 8.69 -1.73
C SER A 49 16.89 8.40 -1.69
N PHE A 50 17.28 7.13 -1.81
CA PHE A 50 18.69 6.75 -1.90
C PHE A 50 19.36 7.29 -3.17
N ILE A 51 18.73 7.12 -4.33
CA ILE A 51 19.27 7.59 -5.63
C ILE A 51 19.40 9.12 -5.65
N LEU A 52 18.38 9.83 -5.14
CA LEU A 52 18.34 11.29 -5.16
C LEU A 52 19.07 11.94 -3.97
N GLY A 53 19.30 11.21 -2.89
CA GLY A 53 19.90 11.71 -1.64
C GLY A 53 21.39 12.07 -1.75
N GLY A 54 22.08 11.55 -2.78
CA GLY A 54 23.50 11.77 -3.01
C GLY A 54 24.40 10.94 -2.08
N THR A 55 25.71 11.01 -2.31
CA THR A 55 26.71 10.32 -1.49
C THR A 55 26.84 11.00 -0.12
N PRO A 56 26.83 10.24 0.99
CA PRO A 56 27.08 10.79 2.31
C PRO A 56 28.47 11.44 2.39
N ASP A 57 28.55 12.58 3.08
CA ASP A 57 29.84 13.24 3.39
C ASP A 57 30.64 12.43 4.44
N ALA A 58 31.88 12.85 4.77
CA ALA A 58 32.71 12.23 5.81
C ALA A 58 32.00 12.14 7.18
N ASN A 59 31.00 12.99 7.42
CA ASN A 59 30.16 12.98 8.61
C ASN A 59 28.97 12.00 8.54
N GLY A 60 28.82 11.23 7.45
CA GLY A 60 27.74 10.28 7.24
C GLY A 60 26.37 10.90 6.91
N ILE A 61 26.32 12.21 6.64
CA ILE A 61 25.08 12.93 6.34
C ILE A 61 24.90 13.06 4.82
N GLN A 62 23.74 12.63 4.33
CA GLN A 62 23.35 12.88 2.93
C GLN A 62 22.97 14.36 2.74
N PRO A 63 23.49 15.04 1.71
CA PRO A 63 23.19 16.45 1.45
C PRO A 63 21.70 16.71 1.18
N LEU A 64 21.00 15.72 0.62
CA LEU A 64 19.57 15.79 0.28
C LEU A 64 18.69 14.95 1.21
N ALA A 65 19.11 14.70 2.46
CA ALA A 65 18.32 13.93 3.43
C ALA A 65 16.87 14.48 3.60
N LEU A 66 16.70 15.80 3.53
CA LEU A 66 15.38 16.44 3.62
C LEU A 66 14.48 16.08 2.42
N LEU A 67 15.06 15.87 1.23
CA LEU A 67 14.32 15.46 0.04
C LEU A 67 13.68 14.08 0.24
N GLY A 68 14.35 13.18 0.97
CA GLY A 68 13.80 11.88 1.32
C GLY A 68 12.49 11.98 2.12
N LEU A 69 12.40 12.94 3.05
CA LEU A 69 11.16 13.22 3.80
C LEU A 69 10.06 13.77 2.90
N VAL A 70 10.40 14.60 1.91
CA VAL A 70 9.43 15.11 0.93
C VAL A 70 8.91 13.97 0.05
N ILE A 71 9.79 13.07 -0.41
CA ILE A 71 9.43 11.88 -1.19
C ILE A 71 8.51 10.96 -0.40
N LEU A 72 8.82 10.73 0.89
CA LEU A 72 7.94 9.99 1.79
C LEU A 72 6.57 10.65 1.92
N GLY A 73 6.53 11.97 2.16
CA GLY A 73 5.28 12.72 2.24
C GLY A 73 4.44 12.58 0.97
N ALA A 74 5.08 12.67 -0.20
CA ALA A 74 4.45 12.43 -1.49
C ALA A 74 3.93 10.99 -1.62
N ALA A 75 4.69 9.98 -1.19
CA ALA A 75 4.28 8.57 -1.21
C ALA A 75 3.03 8.34 -0.35
N ILE A 76 2.96 8.93 0.85
CA ILE A 76 1.79 8.85 1.73
C ILE A 76 0.56 9.51 1.06
N VAL A 77 0.73 10.63 0.37
CA VAL A 77 -0.36 11.29 -0.36
C VAL A 77 -0.82 10.48 -1.57
N VAL A 78 0.11 9.89 -2.34
CA VAL A 78 -0.20 9.00 -3.47
C VAL A 78 -0.98 7.77 -3.01
N GLN A 79 -0.66 7.26 -1.83
CA GLN A 79 -1.37 6.13 -1.22
C GLN A 79 -2.87 6.43 -1.02
N ARG A 80 -3.20 7.67 -0.63
CA ARG A 80 -4.59 8.12 -0.52
C ARG A 80 -5.32 8.03 -1.86
N HIS A 81 -4.66 8.46 -2.93
CA HIS A 81 -5.23 8.46 -4.27
C HIS A 81 -5.43 7.02 -4.80
N LEU A 82 -4.48 6.12 -4.52
CA LEU A 82 -4.62 4.69 -4.85
C LEU A 82 -5.85 4.06 -4.18
N PHE A 83 -6.11 4.36 -2.90
CA PHE A 83 -7.28 3.80 -2.20
C PHE A 83 -8.60 4.33 -2.72
N ILE A 84 -8.65 5.59 -3.13
CA ILE A 84 -9.82 6.19 -3.79
C ILE A 84 -10.05 5.54 -5.16
N LEU A 85 -9.00 5.40 -6.00
CA LEU A 85 -9.10 4.80 -7.33
C LEU A 85 -9.53 3.33 -7.30
N LEU A 86 -8.98 2.55 -6.37
CA LEU A 86 -9.27 1.13 -6.23
C LEU A 86 -10.63 0.87 -5.57
N GLY A 87 -11.37 1.92 -5.16
CA GLY A 87 -12.66 1.80 -4.49
C GLY A 87 -12.58 1.07 -3.14
N LEU A 88 -11.38 0.98 -2.56
CA LEU A 88 -11.10 0.23 -1.34
C LEU A 88 -11.54 0.98 -0.09
N ASP A 89 -12.05 2.20 -0.21
CA ASP A 89 -12.31 3.15 0.89
C ASP A 89 -13.70 2.99 1.55
N ARG A 90 -14.34 1.83 1.43
CA ARG A 90 -15.63 1.53 2.08
C ARG A 90 -15.49 0.39 3.08
N PRO A 91 -15.57 0.65 4.41
CA PRO A 91 -15.76 1.94 5.07
C PRO A 91 -14.49 2.82 5.09
N PRO A 92 -14.64 4.16 5.19
CA PRO A 92 -13.51 5.09 5.19
C PRO A 92 -12.63 4.85 6.41
N LEU A 93 -11.32 4.85 6.17
CA LEU A 93 -10.32 4.71 7.24
C LEU A 93 -10.41 5.88 8.21
N GLY A 94 -10.48 5.60 9.51
CA GLY A 94 -10.44 6.65 10.53
C GLY A 94 -9.10 7.37 10.55
N GLY A 95 -9.03 8.57 11.14
CA GLY A 95 -7.78 9.34 11.24
C GLY A 95 -6.63 8.59 11.95
N LYS A 96 -6.96 7.77 12.96
CA LYS A 96 -6.00 6.90 13.64
C LYS A 96 -5.45 5.81 12.71
N ASP A 97 -6.31 5.17 11.93
CA ASP A 97 -5.92 4.13 10.97
C ASP A 97 -5.04 4.71 9.86
N TRP A 98 -5.31 5.97 9.47
CA TRP A 98 -4.49 6.72 8.52
C TRP A 98 -3.09 6.99 9.06
N PHE A 99 -2.98 7.36 10.33
CA PHE A 99 -1.68 7.52 11.00
C PHE A 99 -0.91 6.20 11.03
N TYR A 100 -1.56 5.08 11.39
CA TYR A 100 -0.93 3.75 11.35
C TYR A 100 -0.44 3.38 9.96
N GLN A 101 -1.25 3.65 8.94
CA GLN A 101 -0.89 3.37 7.55
C GLN A 101 0.33 4.19 7.10
N GLY A 102 0.35 5.49 7.38
CA GLY A 102 1.48 6.36 7.07
C GLY A 102 2.74 5.99 7.85
N PHE A 103 2.59 5.60 9.11
CA PHE A 103 3.69 5.13 9.96
C PHE A 103 4.31 3.84 9.41
N MET A 104 3.51 2.89 8.93
CA MET A 104 4.03 1.67 8.27
C MET A 104 4.86 2.00 7.03
N THR A 105 4.39 2.94 6.20
CA THR A 105 5.12 3.40 5.02
C THR A 105 6.41 4.14 5.41
N PHE A 106 6.38 4.98 6.45
CA PHE A 106 7.58 5.62 7.01
C PHE A 106 8.60 4.60 7.50
N ALA A 107 8.17 3.61 8.28
CA ALA A 107 9.06 2.59 8.82
C ALA A 107 9.75 1.82 7.70
N LEU A 108 9.01 1.39 6.68
CA LEU A 108 9.60 0.64 5.59
C LEU A 108 10.50 1.50 4.70
N TRP A 109 10.10 2.75 4.40
CA TRP A 109 10.95 3.73 3.71
C TRP A 109 12.29 3.90 4.42
N PHE A 110 12.25 4.08 5.74
CA PHE A 110 13.44 4.29 6.57
C PHE A 110 14.33 3.05 6.61
N ILE A 111 13.73 1.86 6.77
CA ILE A 111 14.46 0.58 6.74
C ILE A 111 15.14 0.38 5.38
N THR A 112 14.41 0.56 4.29
CA THR A 112 14.95 0.45 2.93
C THR A 112 16.11 1.41 2.73
N LEU A 113 15.92 2.70 3.05
CA LEU A 113 16.96 3.72 2.91
C LEU A 113 18.21 3.38 3.75
N THR A 114 18.03 2.97 5.00
CA THR A 114 19.14 2.61 5.90
C THR A 114 19.90 1.38 5.40
N ILE A 115 19.19 0.35 4.92
CA ILE A 115 19.83 -0.83 4.33
C ILE A 115 20.65 -0.44 3.10
N LEU A 116 20.08 0.33 2.16
CA LEU A 116 20.80 0.74 0.95
C LEU A 116 22.03 1.59 1.29
N LEU A 117 21.92 2.53 2.23
CA LEU A 117 23.07 3.31 2.68
C LEU A 117 24.17 2.43 3.27
N THR A 118 23.78 1.46 4.12
CA THR A 118 24.73 0.57 4.80
C THR A 118 25.42 -0.39 3.83
N THR A 119 24.72 -0.88 2.81
CA THR A 119 25.31 -1.79 1.81
C THR A 119 26.08 -1.06 0.71
N SER A 120 25.89 0.26 0.56
CA SER A 120 26.57 1.09 -0.44
C SER A 120 27.89 1.70 0.02
N VAL A 121 28.13 1.73 1.33
CA VAL A 121 29.37 2.17 1.98
C VAL A 121 30.30 0.98 2.15
#